data_AF-A0A1A9LFD3-F1
#
_entry.id   AF-A0A1A9LFD3-F1
#
_cell.length_a   1.000
_cell.length_b   1.000
_cell.length_c   1.000
_cell.angle_alpha   90.00
_cell.angle_beta   90.00
_cell.angle_gamma   90.00
#
_symmetry.space_group_name_H-M   'P 1'
#
loop_
_entity.id
_entity.type
_entity.pdbx_description
1 polymer ?
#
loop_
_entity_poly.entity_id
_entity_poly.type
_entity_poly.pdbx_seq_one_letter_code
_entity_poly.pdbx_strand_id
1 'polypeptide(L)'
;MTYFENIKNSLKSHFEKIKEIGLREDLPKKVIEHIDRTSEILNEIEGNKPENYRMLIEYLNYESRRFGWSFPENPEEEKCETDYWKLNDLIKKIVKSMTITERLYFFGYLDEYENLKPIQKSERDNIEVKLFMK
;
A
#
# COMPACT_ATOMS: atom_id res chain seq x y z
N MET A 1 -9.80 6.40 -12.87
CA MET A 1 -8.84 6.33 -11.76
C MET A 1 -8.28 4.93 -11.75
N THR A 2 -6.98 4.77 -11.92
CA THR A 2 -6.33 3.45 -11.99
C THR A 2 -6.17 2.83 -10.61
N TYR A 3 -5.82 1.55 -10.56
CA TYR A 3 -5.47 0.91 -9.28
C TYR A 3 -4.29 1.59 -8.58
N PHE A 4 -3.29 2.00 -9.37
CA PHE A 4 -2.16 2.81 -8.92
C PHE A 4 -2.63 4.09 -8.21
N GLU A 5 -3.46 4.89 -8.87
CA GLU A 5 -3.95 6.16 -8.33
C GLU A 5 -4.78 5.96 -7.07
N ASN A 6 -5.64 4.94 -7.04
CA ASN A 6 -6.46 4.61 -5.88
C ASN A 6 -5.59 4.29 -4.65
N ILE A 7 -4.57 3.44 -4.83
CA ILE A 7 -3.66 3.05 -3.74
C ILE A 7 -2.82 4.25 -3.30
N LYS A 8 -2.26 5.02 -4.24
CA LYS A 8 -1.46 6.21 -3.93
C LYS A 8 -2.27 7.25 -3.16
N ASN A 9 -3.50 7.54 -3.59
CA ASN A 9 -4.39 8.49 -2.92
C ASN A 9 -4.79 7.99 -1.52
N SER A 10 -5.02 6.68 -1.37
CA SER A 10 -5.33 6.07 -0.06
C SER A 10 -4.15 6.21 0.91
N LEU A 11 -2.93 5.95 0.44
CA LEU A 11 -1.70 6.13 1.24
C LEU A 11 -1.44 7.59 1.59
N LYS A 12 -1.62 8.53 0.63
CA LYS A 12 -1.50 9.97 0.91
C LYS A 12 -2.51 10.41 1.97
N SER A 13 -3.77 9.98 1.83
CA SER A 13 -4.81 10.31 2.80
C SER A 13 -4.51 9.74 4.19
N HIS A 14 -4.02 8.50 4.27
CA HIS A 14 -3.57 7.89 5.53
C HIS A 14 -2.41 8.69 6.14
N PHE A 15 -1.39 9.02 5.34
CA PHE A 15 -0.22 9.77 5.80
C PHE A 15 -0.58 11.14 6.40
N GLU A 16 -1.44 11.91 5.74
CA GLU A 16 -1.86 13.21 6.26
C GLU A 16 -2.61 13.07 7.59
N LYS A 17 -3.50 12.08 7.72
CA LYS A 17 -4.22 11.84 8.98
C LYS A 17 -3.31 11.45 10.13
N ILE A 18 -2.35 10.54 9.90
CA ILE A 18 -1.47 10.09 10.98
C ILE A 18 -0.48 11.19 11.42
N LYS A 19 -0.15 12.14 10.54
CA LYS A 19 0.66 13.32 10.91
C LYS A 19 -0.09 14.32 11.78
N GLU A 20 -1.42 14.34 11.70
CA GLU A 20 -2.26 15.24 12.50
C GLU A 20 -2.61 14.67 13.89
N ILE A 21 -2.16 13.46 14.24
CA ILE A 21 -2.50 12.79 15.51
C ILE A 21 -1.98 13.56 16.73
N GLY A 22 -0.86 14.27 16.61
CA GLY A 22 -0.27 15.06 17.68
C GLY A 22 1.07 15.68 17.30
N LEU A 23 1.67 16.44 18.22
CA LEU A 23 3.01 16.97 18.05
C LEU A 23 4.03 15.83 18.13
N ARG A 24 4.95 15.75 17.15
CA ARG A 24 5.91 14.64 17.02
C ARG A 24 6.71 14.38 18.30
N GLU A 25 7.02 15.41 19.07
CA GLU A 25 7.81 15.33 20.32
C GLU A 25 7.09 14.56 21.44
N ASP A 26 5.75 14.56 21.42
CA ASP A 26 4.90 13.92 22.42
C ASP A 26 4.37 12.55 21.95
N LEU A 27 4.64 12.17 20.70
CA LEU A 27 4.12 10.93 20.14
C LEU A 27 4.88 9.70 20.67
N PRO A 28 4.17 8.60 20.93
CA PRO A 28 4.80 7.32 21.21
C PRO A 28 5.73 6.91 20.08
N LYS A 29 6.88 6.32 20.44
CA LYS A 29 7.90 5.85 19.47
C LYS A 29 7.29 4.99 18.36
N LYS A 30 6.31 4.15 18.67
CA LYS A 30 5.61 3.29 17.70
C LYS A 30 4.88 4.11 16.63
N VAL A 31 4.20 5.19 17.03
CA VAL A 31 3.49 6.10 16.11
C VAL A 31 4.50 6.83 15.22
N ILE A 32 5.61 7.31 15.78
CA ILE A 32 6.68 7.95 15.01
C ILE A 32 7.25 6.98 13.96
N GLU A 33 7.58 5.75 14.36
CA GLU A 33 8.07 4.71 13.43
C GLU A 33 7.06 4.42 12.31
N HIS A 34 5.76 4.41 12.62
CA HIS A 34 4.71 4.21 11.64
C HIS A 34 4.63 5.37 10.64
N ILE A 35 4.69 6.62 11.12
CA ILE A 35 4.71 7.82 10.27
C ILE A 35 5.93 7.80 9.34
N ASP A 36 7.11 7.52 9.88
CA ASP A 36 8.36 7.51 9.11
C ASP A 36 8.31 6.43 8.00
N ARG A 37 7.90 5.20 8.33
CA ARG A 37 7.73 4.14 7.31
C ARG A 37 6.65 4.44 6.28
N THR A 38 5.54 5.02 6.70
CA THR A 38 4.48 5.45 5.76
C THR A 38 5.04 6.46 4.76
N SER A 39 5.87 7.40 5.21
CA SER A 39 6.54 8.37 4.34
C SER A 39 7.53 7.70 3.37
N GLU A 40 8.32 6.74 3.85
CA GLU A 40 9.27 5.98 3.01
C GLU A 40 8.53 5.26 1.87
N ILE A 41 7.48 4.52 2.20
CA ILE A 41 6.69 3.79 1.21
C ILE A 41 6.01 4.74 0.23
N LEU A 42 5.52 5.88 0.71
CA LEU A 42 4.92 6.87 -0.18
C LEU A 42 5.92 7.35 -1.23
N ASN A 43 7.16 7.65 -0.83
CA ASN A 43 8.23 8.07 -1.73
C ASN A 43 8.60 6.97 -2.73
N GLU A 44 8.71 5.71 -2.28
CA GLU A 44 9.01 4.57 -3.15
C GLU A 44 7.97 4.38 -4.25
N ILE A 45 6.68 4.45 -3.91
CA ILE A 45 5.62 4.26 -4.91
C ILE A 45 5.44 5.46 -5.85
N GLU A 46 6.01 6.65 -5.55
CA GLU A 46 6.00 7.78 -6.50
C GLU A 46 6.81 7.51 -7.76
N GLY A 47 7.70 6.51 -7.75
CA GLY A 47 8.42 6.07 -8.94
C GLY A 47 7.52 5.42 -10.02
N ASN A 48 6.26 5.10 -9.70
CA ASN A 48 5.26 4.50 -10.61
C ASN A 48 5.76 3.25 -11.36
N LYS A 49 6.66 2.49 -10.73
CA LYS A 49 7.19 1.23 -11.26
C LYS A 49 6.57 0.06 -10.52
N PRO A 50 6.14 -1.02 -11.20
CA PRO A 50 5.52 -2.15 -10.52
C PRO A 50 6.41 -2.83 -9.46
N GLU A 51 7.72 -2.79 -9.62
CA GLU A 51 8.68 -3.33 -8.67
C GLU A 51 8.63 -2.60 -7.31
N ASN A 52 8.38 -1.28 -7.32
CA ASN A 52 8.29 -0.47 -6.12
C ASN A 52 7.08 -0.86 -5.26
N TYR A 53 6.06 -1.49 -5.85
CA TYR A 53 4.86 -1.93 -5.14
C TYR A 53 5.08 -3.20 -4.30
N ARG A 54 6.19 -3.92 -4.48
CA ARG A 54 6.56 -5.01 -3.57
C ARG A 54 6.74 -4.50 -2.15
N MET A 55 7.39 -3.34 -2.00
CA MET A 55 7.60 -2.70 -0.71
C MET A 55 6.29 -2.33 -0.02
N LEU A 56 5.23 -2.02 -0.78
CA LEU A 56 3.89 -1.79 -0.21
C LEU A 56 3.33 -3.05 0.46
N ILE A 57 3.46 -4.22 -0.17
CA ILE A 57 3.02 -5.49 0.45
C ILE A 57 3.84 -5.78 1.69
N GLU A 58 5.16 -5.60 1.62
CA GLU A 58 6.06 -5.82 2.74
C GLU A 58 5.71 -4.90 3.91
N TYR A 59 5.48 -3.62 3.65
CA TYR A 59 4.99 -2.64 4.61
C TYR A 59 3.67 -3.08 5.25
N LEU A 60 2.65 -3.41 4.46
CA LEU A 60 1.35 -3.84 5.00
C LEU A 60 1.48 -5.11 5.84
N ASN A 61 2.32 -6.06 5.46
CA ASN A 61 2.54 -7.26 6.25
C ASN A 61 3.32 -6.97 7.53
N TYR A 62 4.33 -6.12 7.44
CA TYR A 62 5.17 -5.73 8.55
C TYR A 62 4.38 -4.95 9.60
N GLU A 63 3.67 -3.92 9.17
CA GLU A 63 2.81 -3.11 10.02
C GLU A 63 1.70 -3.99 10.60
N SER A 64 1.03 -4.86 9.84
CA SER A 64 0.00 -5.77 10.40
C SER A 64 0.51 -6.66 11.53
N ARG A 65 1.81 -6.98 11.57
CA ARG A 65 2.42 -7.76 12.65
C ARG A 65 2.82 -6.91 13.86
N ARG A 66 3.03 -5.60 13.66
CA ARG A 66 3.42 -4.63 14.70
C ARG A 66 2.25 -3.88 15.30
N PHE A 67 1.19 -3.69 14.53
CA PHE A 67 -0.15 -3.36 14.99
C PHE A 67 -0.78 -4.59 15.64
N GLY A 68 -0.18 -5.01 16.76
CA GLY A 68 -0.80 -5.85 17.77
C GLY A 68 -1.47 -5.01 18.84
N TRP A 69 -1.93 -3.79 18.50
CA TRP A 69 -2.54 -2.85 19.44
C TRP A 69 -3.98 -3.22 19.76
N SER A 70 -4.30 -4.52 19.79
CA SER A 70 -5.51 -5.04 20.43
C SER A 70 -5.67 -4.50 21.87
N PHE A 71 -4.59 -3.95 22.45
CA PHE A 71 -4.59 -3.09 23.63
C PHE A 71 -3.71 -1.84 23.35
N PRO A 72 -4.26 -0.75 22.79
CA PRO A 72 -3.50 0.48 22.61
C PRO A 72 -3.21 1.11 23.99
N GLU A 73 -1.98 1.56 24.20
CA GLU A 73 -1.56 2.10 25.50
C GLU A 73 -2.03 3.54 25.72
N ASN A 74 -2.36 4.25 24.63
CA ASN A 74 -2.80 5.63 24.61
C ASN A 74 -3.73 5.92 23.41
N PRO A 75 -4.47 7.05 23.43
CA PRO A 75 -5.39 7.42 22.35
C PRO A 75 -4.71 7.64 20.99
N GLU A 76 -3.45 8.06 20.96
CA GLU A 76 -2.68 8.29 19.74
C GLU A 76 -2.39 6.98 19.00
N GLU A 77 -1.98 5.95 19.75
CA GLU A 77 -1.87 4.58 19.25
C GLU A 77 -3.24 4.09 18.76
N GLU A 78 -4.31 4.19 19.54
CA GLU A 78 -5.64 3.72 19.08
C GLU A 78 -6.10 4.35 17.75
N LYS A 79 -5.91 5.66 17.60
CA LYS A 79 -6.24 6.38 16.36
C LYS A 79 -5.39 5.91 15.19
N CYS A 80 -4.09 5.76 15.41
CA CYS A 80 -3.16 5.32 14.38
C CYS A 80 -3.45 3.86 13.97
N GLU A 81 -3.87 2.97 14.88
CA GLU A 81 -4.28 1.59 14.57
C GLU A 81 -5.50 1.61 13.65
N THR A 82 -6.48 2.40 14.07
CA THR A 82 -7.78 2.44 13.42
C THR A 82 -7.64 2.92 12.00
N ASP A 83 -6.82 3.94 11.75
CA ASP A 83 -6.58 4.44 10.39
C ASP A 83 -5.73 3.46 9.56
N TYR A 84 -4.73 2.83 10.16
CA TYR A 84 -3.94 1.78 9.51
C TYR A 84 -4.81 0.60 9.05
N TRP A 85 -5.70 0.08 9.90
CA TRP A 85 -6.58 -1.03 9.53
C TRP A 85 -7.55 -0.64 8.41
N LYS A 86 -8.06 0.60 8.42
CA LYS A 86 -8.87 1.14 7.31
C LYS A 86 -8.08 1.15 6.01
N LEU A 87 -6.84 1.64 6.01
CA LEU A 87 -5.96 1.62 4.84
C LEU A 87 -5.72 0.18 4.35
N ASN A 88 -5.34 -0.72 5.25
CA ASN A 88 -5.04 -2.11 4.94
C ASN A 88 -6.24 -2.81 4.28
N ASP A 89 -7.45 -2.62 4.83
CA ASP A 89 -8.68 -3.20 4.29
C ASP A 89 -9.07 -2.59 2.93
N LEU A 90 -8.86 -1.28 2.74
CA LEU A 90 -9.05 -0.64 1.44
C LEU A 90 -8.11 -1.22 0.38
N ILE A 91 -6.81 -1.34 0.68
CA ILE A 91 -5.84 -1.91 -0.26
C ILE A 91 -6.16 -3.38 -0.53
N LYS A 92 -6.53 -4.17 0.49
CA LYS A 92 -6.97 -5.56 0.31
C LYS A 92 -8.18 -5.67 -0.63
N LYS A 93 -9.17 -4.77 -0.53
CA LYS A 93 -10.33 -4.74 -1.43
C LYS A 93 -9.91 -4.43 -2.87
N ILE A 94 -9.01 -3.45 -3.05
CA ILE A 94 -8.45 -3.10 -4.35
C ILE A 94 -7.74 -4.32 -4.96
N VAL A 95 -6.82 -4.93 -4.23
CA VAL A 95 -6.08 -6.11 -4.70
C VAL A 95 -7.01 -7.29 -5.00
N LYS A 96 -8.04 -7.52 -4.18
CA LYS A 96 -9.04 -8.58 -4.44
C LYS A 96 -9.80 -8.37 -5.74
N SER A 97 -10.01 -7.11 -6.16
CA SER A 97 -10.66 -6.79 -7.44
C SER A 97 -9.76 -6.99 -8.66
N MET A 98 -8.44 -7.13 -8.47
CA MET A 98 -7.50 -7.44 -9.55
C MET A 98 -7.52 -8.93 -9.90
N THR A 99 -7.36 -9.23 -11.18
CA THR A 99 -7.07 -10.58 -11.68
C THR A 99 -5.67 -11.05 -11.25
N ILE A 100 -5.39 -12.35 -11.40
CA ILE A 100 -4.06 -12.90 -11.06
C ILE A 100 -2.98 -12.24 -11.94
N THR A 101 -3.24 -12.09 -13.23
CA THR A 101 -2.34 -11.46 -14.21
C THR A 101 -2.04 -10.01 -13.84
N GLU A 102 -3.07 -9.25 -13.42
CA GLU A 102 -2.93 -7.87 -12.96
C GLU A 102 -2.08 -7.77 -11.70
N ARG A 103 -2.26 -8.68 -10.72
CA ARG A 103 -1.44 -8.69 -9.50
C ARG A 103 0.01 -8.99 -9.78
N LEU A 104 0.29 -9.98 -10.63
CA LEU A 104 1.67 -10.33 -11.00
C LEU A 104 2.38 -9.13 -11.61
N TYR A 105 1.74 -8.46 -12.57
CA TYR A 105 2.29 -7.25 -13.17
C TYR A 105 2.42 -6.13 -12.12
N PHE A 106 1.34 -5.79 -11.42
CA PHE A 106 1.27 -4.65 -10.50
C PHE A 106 2.30 -4.71 -9.37
N PHE A 107 2.61 -5.90 -8.86
CA PHE A 107 3.62 -6.12 -7.82
C PHE A 107 4.99 -6.54 -8.36
N GLY A 108 5.24 -6.30 -9.66
CA GLY A 108 6.56 -6.47 -10.27
C GLY A 108 7.03 -7.92 -10.39
N TYR A 109 6.16 -8.92 -10.28
CA TYR A 109 6.46 -10.33 -10.60
C TYR A 109 6.48 -10.53 -12.12
N LEU A 110 7.39 -9.80 -12.78
CA LEU A 110 7.44 -9.68 -14.24
C LEU A 110 7.86 -11.00 -14.90
N ASP A 111 8.77 -11.76 -14.29
CA ASP A 111 9.19 -13.07 -14.82
C ASP A 111 8.01 -14.06 -14.84
N GLU A 112 7.24 -14.11 -13.75
CA GLU A 112 6.05 -14.93 -13.64
C GLU A 112 4.94 -14.46 -14.59
N TYR A 113 4.79 -13.14 -14.73
CA TYR A 113 3.88 -12.53 -15.68
C TYR A 113 4.25 -12.88 -17.13
N GLU A 114 5.54 -12.83 -17.49
CA GLU A 114 6.04 -13.08 -18.84
C GLU A 114 5.90 -14.55 -19.27
N ASN A 115 5.88 -15.48 -18.32
CA ASN A 115 5.69 -16.91 -18.55
C ASN A 115 4.22 -17.36 -18.69
N LEU A 116 3.24 -16.45 -18.62
CA LEU A 116 1.81 -16.75 -18.82
C LEU A 116 1.49 -17.20 -20.27
N LYS A 117 0.48 -18.07 -20.42
CA LYS A 117 0.12 -18.68 -21.72
C LYS A 117 -0.36 -17.62 -22.74
N PRO A 118 -0.19 -17.85 -24.07
CA PRO A 118 -0.50 -16.87 -25.12
C PRO A 118 -1.93 -16.31 -25.13
N ILE A 119 -2.94 -17.06 -24.66
CA ILE A 119 -4.33 -16.56 -24.56
C ILE A 119 -4.46 -15.45 -23.50
N GLN A 120 -3.57 -15.41 -22.51
CA GLN A 120 -3.46 -14.34 -21.52
C GLN A 120 -2.59 -13.18 -22.03
N LYS A 121 -1.96 -13.30 -23.21
CA LYS A 121 -1.09 -12.26 -23.79
C LYS A 121 -1.87 -11.08 -24.40
N SER A 122 -3.03 -11.30 -25.02
CA SER A 122 -3.82 -10.20 -25.61
C SER A 122 -4.42 -9.24 -24.56
N GLU A 123 -4.51 -9.66 -23.30
CA GLU A 123 -4.82 -8.77 -22.16
C GLU A 123 -3.60 -7.95 -21.69
N ARG A 124 -2.37 -8.32 -22.09
CA ARG A 124 -1.13 -7.65 -21.65
C ARG A 124 -0.96 -6.24 -22.20
N ASP A 125 -1.28 -6.03 -23.48
CA ASP A 125 -1.08 -4.74 -24.15
C ASP A 125 -1.95 -3.61 -23.53
N ASN A 126 -2.99 -3.97 -22.76
CA ASN A 126 -3.85 -3.03 -22.04
C ASN A 126 -3.60 -2.97 -20.52
N ILE A 127 -2.71 -3.81 -19.97
CA ILE A 127 -2.55 -3.92 -18.52
C ILE A 127 -1.86 -2.69 -17.95
N GLU A 128 -0.83 -2.16 -18.62
CA GLU A 128 -0.10 -0.98 -18.12
C GLU A 128 -1.02 0.25 -18.14
N VAL A 129 -1.86 0.41 -19.17
CA VAL A 129 -2.88 1.47 -19.25
C VAL A 129 -3.92 1.32 -18.13
N LYS A 130 -4.43 0.10 -17.90
CA LYS A 130 -5.45 -0.17 -16.86
C LYS A 130 -4.91 0.01 -15.44
N LEU A 131 -3.66 -0.37 -15.21
CA LEU A 131 -3.03 -0.37 -13.90
C LEU A 131 -2.37 0.99 -13.57
N PHE A 132 -1.79 1.68 -14.55
CA PHE A 132 -0.93 2.86 -14.37
C PHE A 132 -1.24 4.06 -15.29
N MET A 133 -2.13 3.94 -16.28
CA MET A 133 -2.51 5.04 -17.20
C MET A 133 -1.32 5.66 -17.96
N LYS A 134 -0.47 4.82 -18.56
CA LYS A 134 0.49 5.28 -19.57
C LYS A 134 -0.04 5.10 -20.98
#